data_AF-W4HKU2-F1
#
_entry.id   AF-W4HKU2-F1
#
_cell.length_a   1.000
_cell.length_b   1.000
_cell.length_c   1.000
_cell.angle_alpha   90.00
_cell.angle_beta   90.00
_cell.angle_gamma   90.00
#
_symmetry.space_group_name_H-M   'P 1'
#
loop_
_entity.id
_entity.type
_entity.pdbx_description
1 polymer ?
#
loop_
_entity_poly.entity_id
_entity_poly.type
_entity_poly.pdbx_seq_one_letter_code
_entity_poly.pdbx_strand_id
1 'polypeptide(L)'
;MYRLLVGAVLAALISWPAATVAADSKQDAFLDLARRGWVYELRTTMVGRDLSIPVSINGRDLAGASLCLVGERPREATREVLTAFRALMYEAHGKPVPMRFAGPTARLCGAGRVVVLRLFSNRPPNAALTDDLTWMNAVHQLGLPQGRVYAAASPAMAQTFFGRRGSGTHIMVKQPGSDSLSPLERDFYRSILIEELYQSFTFGMDILHLDRSAPYLSKLEEFPVDLTRMPWDSRAFMRGLLGSNPRGLCEFDVFMLHAVATSDVAQTTEAAFLDDIRRRWPELMERTAASMADARFAPILDADCRGETPPASEKG
;
A
#
# COMPACT_ATOMS: atom_id res chain seq x y z
N MET A 1 -75.82 32.64 28.54
CA MET A 1 -75.29 31.27 28.62
C MET A 1 -75.10 30.71 27.22
N TYR A 2 -73.81 30.61 26.82
CA TYR A 2 -73.20 29.80 25.75
C TYR A 2 -73.91 29.61 24.40
N ARG A 3 -73.36 30.26 23.36
CA ARG A 3 -73.15 29.70 22.01
C ARG A 3 -71.89 30.31 21.37
N LEU A 4 -71.24 29.51 20.49
CA LEU A 4 -70.04 29.76 19.66
C LEU A 4 -68.71 29.48 20.41
N LEU A 5 -67.77 28.64 19.96
CA LEU A 5 -67.30 28.38 18.59
C LEU A 5 -66.77 26.93 18.42
N VAL A 6 -67.06 26.37 17.25
CA VAL A 6 -66.32 25.27 16.62
C VAL A 6 -65.19 25.87 15.79
N GLY A 7 -64.01 25.26 15.84
CA GLY A 7 -63.02 25.30 14.76
C GLY A 7 -61.75 26.10 15.02
N ALA A 8 -60.63 25.40 15.27
CA ALA A 8 -59.34 25.58 14.59
C ALA A 8 -58.26 24.72 15.25
N VAL A 9 -58.12 23.48 14.77
CA VAL A 9 -56.84 22.75 14.81
C VAL A 9 -56.08 23.21 13.57
N LEU A 10 -54.94 23.89 13.74
CA LEU A 10 -53.94 23.99 12.67
C LEU A 10 -52.55 24.25 13.27
N ALA A 11 -51.85 23.14 13.49
CA ALA A 11 -50.45 22.92 13.17
C ALA A 11 -49.51 24.14 13.27
N ALA A 12 -49.03 24.43 14.48
CA ALA A 12 -47.73 25.07 14.64
C ALA A 12 -46.64 24.03 14.30
N LEU A 13 -46.25 24.02 13.03
CA LEU A 13 -45.11 23.29 12.50
C LEU A 13 -43.84 23.71 13.26
N ILE A 14 -43.45 22.89 14.23
CA ILE A 14 -42.09 22.86 14.79
C ILE A 14 -41.18 22.42 13.64
N SER A 15 -40.70 23.40 12.88
CA SER A 15 -39.69 23.23 11.85
C SER A 15 -38.34 23.23 12.55
N TRP A 16 -37.99 22.11 13.20
CA TRP A 16 -36.59 21.88 13.51
C TRP A 16 -35.86 21.80 12.17
N PRO A 17 -34.81 22.61 11.92
CA PRO A 17 -33.92 22.30 10.83
C PRO A 17 -33.30 20.95 11.19
N ALA A 18 -33.73 19.90 10.50
CA ALA A 18 -32.94 18.69 10.44
C ALA A 18 -31.58 19.15 9.91
N ALA A 19 -30.57 19.20 10.77
CA ALA A 19 -29.19 19.25 10.33
C ALA A 19 -29.04 18.01 9.45
N THR A 20 -29.07 18.21 8.14
CA THR A 20 -28.61 17.22 7.19
C THR A 20 -27.15 17.02 7.51
N VAL A 21 -26.85 16.01 8.33
CA VAL A 21 -25.52 15.41 8.33
C VAL A 21 -25.33 14.98 6.89
N ALA A 22 -24.56 15.76 6.13
CA ALA A 22 -24.24 15.39 4.77
C ALA A 22 -23.58 14.01 4.86
N ALA A 23 -24.17 13.01 4.22
CA ALA A 23 -23.44 11.79 3.98
C ALA A 23 -22.20 12.19 3.17
N ASP A 24 -21.01 11.97 3.72
CA ASP A 24 -19.77 12.29 3.01
C ASP A 24 -19.81 11.64 1.64
N SER A 25 -19.53 12.43 0.59
CA SER A 25 -19.50 11.88 -0.75
C SER A 25 -18.32 10.90 -0.86
N LYS A 26 -18.41 9.93 -1.79
CA LYS A 26 -17.27 9.04 -2.09
C LYS A 26 -15.98 9.83 -2.39
N GLN A 27 -16.14 10.98 -3.04
CA GLN A 27 -15.03 11.89 -3.32
C GLN A 27 -14.41 12.45 -2.05
N ASP A 28 -15.22 12.86 -1.07
CA ASP A 28 -14.72 13.37 0.21
C ASP A 28 -13.99 12.28 0.99
N ALA A 29 -14.54 11.06 1.04
CA ALA A 29 -13.89 9.92 1.69
C ALA A 29 -12.54 9.57 1.06
N PHE A 30 -12.45 9.55 -0.28
CA PHE A 30 -11.19 9.30 -0.99
C PHE A 30 -10.19 10.45 -0.80
N LEU A 31 -10.64 11.72 -0.87
CA LEU A 31 -9.74 12.86 -0.65
C LEU A 31 -9.22 12.93 0.79
N ASP A 32 -10.03 12.55 1.77
CA ASP A 32 -9.58 12.42 3.15
C ASP A 32 -8.53 11.30 3.31
N LEU A 33 -8.79 10.14 2.73
CA LEU A 33 -7.86 9.01 2.78
C LEU A 33 -6.54 9.33 2.04
N ALA A 34 -6.62 9.97 0.88
CA ALA A 34 -5.47 10.44 0.12
C ALA A 34 -4.65 11.48 0.91
N ARG A 35 -5.33 12.39 1.63
CA ARG A 35 -4.66 13.34 2.52
C ARG A 35 -3.85 12.61 3.59
N ARG A 36 -4.41 11.57 4.22
CA ARG A 36 -3.73 10.79 5.26
C ARG A 36 -2.58 9.94 4.73
N GLY A 37 -2.76 9.28 3.59
CA GLY A 37 -1.78 8.33 3.04
C GLY A 37 -0.72 8.93 2.13
N TRP A 38 -0.96 10.10 1.52
CA TRP A 38 -0.04 10.70 0.54
C TRP A 38 0.44 12.10 0.90
N VAL A 39 -0.33 12.92 1.61
CA VAL A 39 0.11 14.29 1.96
C VAL A 39 0.80 14.30 3.31
N TYR A 40 2.12 14.07 3.31
CA TYR A 40 2.93 13.97 4.51
C TYR A 40 4.30 14.64 4.37
N GLU A 41 4.90 14.97 5.51
CA GLU A 41 6.28 15.45 5.59
C GLU A 41 7.20 14.28 5.94
N LEU A 42 8.24 14.06 5.14
CA LEU A 42 9.24 13.04 5.42
C LEU A 42 10.25 13.53 6.46
N ARG A 43 10.17 12.97 7.66
CA ARG A 43 11.16 13.18 8.72
C ARG A 43 11.98 11.89 8.87
N THR A 44 13.23 11.91 8.43
CA THR A 44 14.13 10.76 8.63
C THR A 44 14.58 10.69 10.09
N THR A 45 14.15 9.65 10.80
CA THR A 45 14.54 9.35 12.18
C THR A 45 15.79 8.47 12.28
N MET A 46 16.39 8.10 11.13
CA MET A 46 17.55 7.21 11.11
C MET A 46 18.81 7.91 11.63
N VAL A 47 19.17 7.60 12.88
CA VAL A 47 20.41 8.08 13.51
C VAL A 47 21.62 7.75 12.62
N GLY A 48 22.42 8.77 12.33
CA GLY A 48 23.64 8.67 11.53
C GLY A 48 23.45 8.77 10.01
N ARG A 49 22.21 8.93 9.51
CA ARG A 49 21.98 9.20 8.09
C ARG A 49 22.33 10.65 7.73
N ASP A 50 22.90 10.88 6.56
CA ASP A 50 23.12 12.21 6.00
C ASP A 50 21.79 12.92 5.68
N LEU A 51 21.45 13.92 6.50
CA LEU A 51 20.20 14.68 6.42
C LEU A 51 20.23 15.80 5.36
N SER A 52 21.38 16.07 4.73
CA SER A 52 21.50 17.10 3.69
C SER A 52 21.00 16.64 2.31
N ILE A 53 20.67 15.36 2.16
CA ILE A 53 20.19 14.80 0.90
C ILE A 53 18.71 15.19 0.74
N PRO A 54 18.35 15.96 -0.31
CA PRO A 54 16.97 16.37 -0.52
C PRO A 54 16.10 15.15 -0.84
N VAL A 55 14.86 15.20 -0.38
CA VAL A 55 13.85 14.22 -0.70
C VAL A 55 12.85 14.84 -1.66
N SER A 56 12.51 14.11 -2.72
CA SER A 56 11.47 14.46 -3.67
C SER A 56 10.75 13.19 -4.05
N ILE A 57 9.41 13.19 -3.91
CA ILE A 57 8.56 12.08 -4.29
C ILE A 57 7.69 12.54 -5.46
N ASN A 58 7.99 12.07 -6.66
CA ASN A 58 7.11 12.22 -7.81
C ASN A 58 6.42 10.89 -8.12
N GLY A 59 5.12 10.92 -8.39
CA GLY A 59 4.36 9.73 -8.75
C GLY A 59 4.84 8.98 -9.99
N ARG A 60 5.71 9.61 -10.79
CA ARG A 60 6.31 9.01 -12.00
C ARG A 60 7.73 8.49 -11.78
N ASP A 61 8.30 8.61 -10.58
CA ASP A 61 9.69 8.20 -10.30
C ASP A 61 9.93 6.72 -10.62
N LEU A 62 8.94 5.86 -10.34
CA LEU A 62 9.03 4.43 -10.63
C LEU A 62 8.35 4.02 -11.94
N ALA A 63 7.89 4.97 -12.75
CA ALA A 63 7.33 4.68 -14.06
C ALA A 63 8.40 4.05 -14.97
N GLY A 64 8.18 2.79 -15.37
CA GLY A 64 9.13 2.01 -16.15
C GLY A 64 10.34 1.48 -15.37
N ALA A 65 10.30 1.54 -14.03
CA ALA A 65 11.32 0.89 -13.21
C ALA A 65 11.35 -0.63 -13.47
N SER A 66 12.52 -1.23 -13.33
CA SER A 66 12.66 -2.69 -13.41
C SER A 66 12.58 -3.33 -12.03
N LEU A 67 11.91 -4.47 -11.94
CA LEU A 67 11.87 -5.31 -10.76
C LEU A 67 12.99 -6.34 -10.83
N CYS A 68 13.99 -6.19 -9.98
CA CYS A 68 15.09 -7.13 -9.88
C CYS A 68 14.86 -8.10 -8.71
N LEU A 69 14.54 -9.35 -9.03
CA LEU A 69 14.32 -10.40 -8.03
C LEU A 69 15.66 -10.96 -7.54
N VAL A 70 15.85 -11.01 -6.23
CA VAL A 70 17.05 -11.57 -5.58
C VAL A 70 16.70 -12.52 -4.44
N GLY A 71 17.67 -13.34 -4.05
CA GLY A 71 17.49 -14.38 -3.03
C GLY A 71 16.95 -15.66 -3.67
N GLU A 72 15.72 -16.03 -3.33
CA GLU A 72 15.07 -17.21 -3.84
C GLU A 72 14.28 -16.94 -5.13
N ARG A 73 14.01 -17.99 -5.91
CA ARG A 73 13.11 -17.88 -7.06
C ARG A 73 11.66 -17.69 -6.59
N PRO A 74 10.83 -16.94 -7.33
CA PRO A 74 9.43 -16.76 -6.99
C PRO A 74 8.67 -18.08 -7.11
N ARG A 75 7.97 -18.44 -6.02
CA ARG A 75 6.95 -19.50 -5.98
C ARG A 75 5.75 -19.15 -6.84
N GLU A 76 4.85 -20.11 -7.04
CA GLU A 76 3.67 -19.93 -7.90
C GLU A 76 2.82 -18.73 -7.47
N ALA A 77 2.40 -18.69 -6.19
CA ALA A 77 1.58 -17.60 -5.65
C ALA A 77 2.28 -16.24 -5.75
N THR A 78 3.59 -16.17 -5.51
CA THR A 78 4.40 -14.96 -5.67
C THR A 78 4.44 -14.52 -7.12
N ARG A 79 4.63 -15.44 -8.07
CA ARG A 79 4.70 -15.13 -9.50
C ARG A 79 3.39 -14.60 -10.05
N GLU A 80 2.28 -15.14 -9.57
CA GLU A 80 0.94 -14.69 -9.94
C GLU A 80 0.72 -13.22 -9.56
N VAL A 81 1.00 -12.86 -8.31
CA VAL A 81 0.94 -11.46 -7.82
C VAL A 81 1.88 -10.57 -8.62
N LEU A 82 3.14 -10.98 -8.82
CA LEU A 82 4.09 -10.20 -9.61
C LEU A 82 3.64 -9.99 -11.06
N THR A 83 2.99 -10.98 -11.65
CA THR A 83 2.50 -10.88 -13.03
C THR A 83 1.32 -9.92 -13.13
N ALA A 84 0.33 -10.07 -12.24
CA ALA A 84 -0.83 -9.20 -12.17
C ALA A 84 -0.43 -7.74 -11.85
N PHE A 85 0.46 -7.55 -10.88
CA PHE A 85 0.96 -6.22 -10.49
C PHE A 85 1.68 -5.53 -11.64
N ARG A 86 2.57 -6.22 -12.35
CA ARG A 86 3.27 -5.65 -13.52
C ARG A 86 2.29 -5.28 -14.65
N ALA A 87 1.22 -6.05 -14.83
CA ALA A 87 0.18 -5.74 -15.80
C ALA A 87 -0.61 -4.48 -15.39
N LEU A 88 -0.96 -4.35 -14.10
CA LEU A 88 -1.63 -3.16 -13.57
C LEU A 88 -0.73 -1.91 -13.67
N MET A 89 0.56 -2.03 -13.40
CA MET A 89 1.50 -0.92 -13.58
C MET A 89 1.63 -0.49 -15.06
N TYR A 90 1.58 -1.45 -15.99
CA TYR A 90 1.55 -1.14 -17.42
C TYR A 90 0.27 -0.39 -17.79
N GLU A 91 -0.87 -0.81 -17.26
CA GLU A 91 -2.16 -0.14 -17.45
C GLU A 91 -2.12 1.32 -16.95
N ALA A 92 -1.61 1.54 -15.73
CA ALA A 92 -1.58 2.86 -15.11
C ALA A 92 -0.56 3.83 -15.76
N HIS A 93 0.65 3.35 -16.09
CA HIS A 93 1.74 4.22 -16.56
C HIS A 93 2.00 4.15 -18.08
N GLY A 94 1.40 3.20 -18.80
CA GLY A 94 1.72 2.91 -20.20
C GLY A 94 3.15 2.39 -20.43
N LYS A 95 3.86 2.03 -19.36
CA LYS A 95 5.27 1.59 -19.40
C LYS A 95 5.40 0.23 -18.74
N PRO A 96 6.10 -0.73 -19.36
CA PRO A 96 6.29 -2.04 -18.75
C PRO A 96 7.15 -1.89 -17.50
N VAL A 97 6.94 -2.77 -16.53
CA VAL A 97 7.88 -3.04 -15.44
C VAL A 97 8.66 -4.29 -15.82
N PRO A 98 9.87 -4.20 -16.40
CA PRO A 98 10.66 -5.39 -16.72
C PRO A 98 10.99 -6.15 -15.44
N MET A 99 10.96 -7.48 -15.48
CA MET A 99 11.29 -8.31 -14.32
C MET A 99 12.38 -9.31 -14.69
N ARG A 100 13.37 -9.45 -13.81
CA ARG A 100 14.43 -10.43 -13.98
C ARG A 100 14.86 -11.02 -12.64
N PHE A 101 15.29 -12.28 -12.67
CA PHE A 101 15.91 -12.92 -11.52
C PHE A 101 17.43 -12.76 -11.60
N ALA A 102 18.02 -12.08 -10.61
CA ALA A 102 19.44 -11.78 -10.55
C ALA A 102 20.23 -12.76 -9.67
N GLY A 103 19.56 -13.76 -9.05
CA GLY A 103 20.22 -14.73 -8.18
C GLY A 103 20.34 -14.25 -6.73
N PRO A 104 21.39 -14.60 -6.00
CA PRO A 104 21.42 -14.40 -4.54
C PRO A 104 21.66 -12.94 -4.09
N THR A 105 22.18 -12.08 -4.96
CA THR A 105 22.71 -10.75 -4.59
C THR A 105 22.13 -9.61 -5.44
N ALA A 106 21.83 -8.47 -4.80
CA ALA A 106 21.41 -7.24 -5.49
C ALA A 106 22.49 -6.60 -6.35
N ARG A 107 23.77 -6.96 -6.17
CA ARG A 107 24.87 -6.43 -7.02
C ARG A 107 24.67 -6.71 -8.50
N LEU A 108 23.94 -7.79 -8.81
CA LEU A 108 23.62 -8.19 -10.17
C LEU A 108 22.39 -7.48 -10.72
N CYS A 109 21.76 -6.57 -9.98
CA CYS A 109 20.59 -5.77 -10.38
C CYS A 109 20.92 -4.61 -11.32
N GLY A 110 22.20 -4.31 -11.54
CA GLY A 110 22.64 -3.26 -12.46
C GLY A 110 22.34 -1.86 -11.92
N ALA A 111 22.44 -0.86 -12.78
CA ALA A 111 22.19 0.55 -12.45
C ALA A 111 20.90 1.07 -13.13
N GLY A 112 20.36 2.17 -12.61
CA GLY A 112 19.15 2.83 -13.14
C GLY A 112 17.99 2.80 -12.15
N ARG A 113 16.76 2.91 -12.66
CA ARG A 113 15.53 2.80 -11.86
C ARG A 113 15.21 1.32 -11.62
N VAL A 114 15.72 0.80 -10.52
CA VAL A 114 15.58 -0.60 -10.15
C VAL A 114 14.95 -0.70 -8.76
N VAL A 115 13.89 -1.49 -8.66
CA VAL A 115 13.33 -1.94 -7.40
C VAL A 115 13.93 -3.32 -7.12
N VAL A 116 14.70 -3.44 -6.04
CA VAL A 116 15.26 -4.72 -5.60
C VAL A 116 14.21 -5.43 -4.77
N LEU A 117 13.72 -6.59 -5.23
CA LEU A 117 12.80 -7.44 -4.48
C LEU A 117 13.52 -8.71 -4.02
N ARG A 118 13.82 -8.78 -2.73
CA ARG A 118 14.39 -9.96 -2.08
C ARG A 118 13.30 -10.91 -1.61
N LEU A 119 13.32 -12.13 -2.12
CA LEU A 119 12.43 -13.21 -1.71
C LEU A 119 13.15 -14.19 -0.78
N PHE A 120 12.47 -14.62 0.27
CA PHE A 120 12.95 -15.63 1.21
C PHE A 120 11.78 -16.49 1.74
N SER A 121 11.98 -17.79 1.96
CA SER A 121 10.93 -18.66 2.49
C SER A 121 11.05 -18.93 3.99
N ASN A 122 12.27 -18.99 4.49
CA ASN A 122 12.55 -19.50 5.84
C ASN A 122 12.84 -18.36 6.82
N ARG A 123 14.03 -18.39 7.44
CA ARG A 123 14.48 -17.38 8.40
C ARG A 123 14.82 -16.07 7.68
N PRO A 124 14.66 -14.93 8.37
CA PRO A 124 14.97 -13.63 7.77
C PRO A 124 16.44 -13.55 7.29
N PRO A 125 16.69 -13.12 6.04
CA PRO A 125 18.03 -13.12 5.46
C PRO A 125 18.82 -11.86 5.84
N ASN A 126 19.00 -11.57 7.14
CA ASN A 126 19.57 -10.31 7.65
C ASN A 126 20.95 -9.95 7.07
N ALA A 127 21.83 -10.95 6.89
CA ALA A 127 23.13 -10.73 6.26
C ALA A 127 22.98 -10.27 4.81
N ALA A 128 22.12 -10.94 4.03
CA ALA A 128 21.89 -10.58 2.63
C ALA A 128 21.13 -9.25 2.48
N LEU A 129 20.21 -8.93 3.41
CA LEU A 129 19.60 -7.61 3.51
C LEU A 129 20.66 -6.52 3.75
N THR A 130 21.57 -6.75 4.70
CA THR A 130 22.67 -5.82 5.00
C THR A 130 23.58 -5.62 3.78
N ASP A 131 23.91 -6.70 3.07
CA ASP A 131 24.74 -6.66 1.87
C ASP A 131 24.07 -5.89 0.73
N ASP A 132 22.78 -6.09 0.52
CA ASP A 132 22.00 -5.36 -0.49
C ASP A 132 21.98 -3.86 -0.19
N LEU A 133 21.63 -3.47 1.05
CA LEU A 133 21.55 -2.07 1.45
C LEU A 133 22.93 -1.39 1.44
N THR A 134 24.00 -2.12 1.78
CA THR A 134 25.37 -1.61 1.67
C THR A 134 25.73 -1.32 0.21
N TRP A 135 25.40 -2.24 -0.70
CA TRP A 135 25.62 -2.04 -2.13
C TRP A 135 24.78 -0.88 -2.67
N MET A 136 23.48 -0.83 -2.37
CA MET A 136 22.60 0.26 -2.78
C MET A 136 23.08 1.61 -2.25
N ASN A 137 23.56 1.66 -1.00
CA ASN A 137 24.15 2.86 -0.42
C ASN A 137 25.35 3.35 -1.22
N ALA A 138 26.22 2.44 -1.67
CA ALA A 138 27.37 2.79 -2.49
C ALA A 138 26.97 3.29 -3.90
N VAL A 139 25.97 2.65 -4.53
CA VAL A 139 25.50 3.00 -5.88
C VAL A 139 24.77 4.33 -5.90
N HIS A 140 23.78 4.50 -5.02
CA HIS A 140 22.87 5.64 -5.01
C HIS A 140 23.33 6.77 -4.08
N GLN A 141 24.37 6.54 -3.25
CA GLN A 141 24.83 7.48 -2.22
C GLN A 141 23.68 7.87 -1.27
N LEU A 142 23.04 6.85 -0.68
CA LEU A 142 21.85 6.97 0.17
C LEU A 142 22.12 7.65 1.53
N GLY A 143 23.40 7.81 1.87
CA GLY A 143 23.82 8.38 3.15
C GLY A 143 23.59 7.45 4.33
N LEU A 144 23.43 6.14 4.10
CA LEU A 144 23.23 5.15 5.18
C LEU A 144 24.51 4.99 6.02
N PRO A 145 24.39 4.79 7.36
CA PRO A 145 25.54 4.59 8.24
C PRO A 145 26.40 3.39 7.80
N GLN A 146 27.72 3.62 7.67
CA GLN A 146 28.66 2.55 7.34
C GLN A 146 28.79 1.55 8.49
N GLY A 147 28.95 0.26 8.15
CA GLY A 147 29.14 -0.82 9.14
C GLY A 147 27.88 -1.19 9.93
N ARG A 148 26.72 -0.58 9.65
CA ARG A 148 25.45 -0.93 10.30
C ARG A 148 24.94 -2.28 9.79
N VAL A 149 24.46 -3.10 10.73
CA VAL A 149 23.73 -4.33 10.42
C VAL A 149 22.24 -4.02 10.36
N TYR A 150 21.60 -4.49 9.30
CA TYR A 150 20.17 -4.37 9.07
C TYR A 150 19.50 -5.73 9.32
N ALA A 151 18.38 -5.71 10.04
CA ALA A 151 17.62 -6.90 10.37
C ALA A 151 16.16 -6.73 9.95
N ALA A 152 15.54 -7.82 9.52
CA ALA A 152 14.11 -7.86 9.28
C ALA A 152 13.33 -7.65 10.57
N ALA A 153 12.39 -6.72 10.55
CA ALA A 153 11.46 -6.50 11.67
C ALA A 153 10.07 -7.14 11.42
N SER A 154 9.75 -7.44 10.16
CA SER A 154 8.47 -7.99 9.71
C SER A 154 8.68 -8.98 8.56
N PRO A 155 7.69 -9.85 8.25
CA PRO A 155 7.77 -10.79 7.15
C PRO A 155 7.86 -10.11 5.78
N ALA A 156 7.44 -8.85 5.68
CA ALA A 156 7.52 -8.01 4.52
C ALA A 156 7.96 -6.60 4.92
N MET A 157 8.82 -5.97 4.14
CA MET A 157 9.26 -4.57 4.32
C MET A 157 9.59 -3.95 2.97
N ALA A 158 9.14 -2.72 2.75
CA ALA A 158 9.57 -1.84 1.68
C ALA A 158 10.27 -0.61 2.25
N GLN A 159 11.40 -0.25 1.65
CA GLN A 159 12.19 0.90 2.05
C GLN A 159 12.67 1.61 0.80
N THR A 160 12.16 2.82 0.58
CA THR A 160 12.70 3.73 -0.43
C THR A 160 13.64 4.72 0.23
N PHE A 161 14.86 4.77 -0.28
CA PHE A 161 15.90 5.68 0.17
C PHE A 161 16.18 6.71 -0.91
N PHE A 162 16.45 7.94 -0.47
CA PHE A 162 16.88 9.02 -1.36
C PHE A 162 18.36 9.27 -1.17
N GLY A 163 19.10 9.27 -2.28
CA GLY A 163 20.53 9.45 -2.32
C GLY A 163 20.97 10.53 -3.29
N ARG A 164 22.23 10.94 -3.20
CA ARG A 164 22.81 11.98 -4.06
C ARG A 164 22.87 11.58 -5.54
N ARG A 165 22.79 10.28 -5.84
CA ARG A 165 22.77 9.73 -7.21
C ARG A 165 21.42 9.12 -7.58
N GLY A 166 20.34 9.57 -6.93
CA GLY A 166 18.98 9.11 -7.14
C GLY A 166 18.48 8.25 -5.98
N SER A 167 17.23 7.79 -6.11
CA SER A 167 16.59 6.93 -5.13
C SER A 167 16.87 5.45 -5.41
N GLY A 168 16.74 4.63 -4.37
CA GLY A 168 16.76 3.18 -4.47
C GLY A 168 15.70 2.58 -3.56
N THR A 169 14.91 1.65 -4.09
CA THR A 169 13.85 0.95 -3.35
C THR A 169 14.26 -0.50 -3.12
N HIS A 170 14.29 -0.92 -1.87
CA HIS A 170 14.49 -2.30 -1.46
C HIS A 170 13.18 -2.83 -0.86
N ILE A 171 12.70 -3.92 -1.42
CA ILE A 171 11.56 -4.67 -0.92
C ILE A 171 12.10 -6.04 -0.48
N MET A 172 11.71 -6.50 0.68
CA MET A 172 12.02 -7.84 1.17
C MET A 172 10.73 -8.50 1.63
N VAL A 173 10.39 -9.63 1.03
CA VAL A 173 9.11 -10.32 1.29
C VAL A 173 9.32 -11.80 1.52
N LYS A 174 8.71 -12.30 2.59
CA LYS A 174 8.60 -13.71 2.87
C LYS A 174 7.63 -14.36 1.90
N GLN A 175 8.03 -15.45 1.29
CA GLN A 175 7.21 -16.23 0.38
C GLN A 175 6.97 -17.65 0.93
N PRO A 176 6.05 -18.43 0.35
CA PRO A 176 5.82 -19.80 0.77
C PRO A 176 7.07 -20.68 0.72
N GLY A 177 7.22 -21.60 1.69
CA GLY A 177 8.25 -22.65 1.64
C GLY A 177 7.96 -23.77 0.63
N SER A 178 6.69 -23.94 0.25
CA SER A 178 6.22 -24.92 -0.73
C SER A 178 5.05 -24.35 -1.54
N ASP A 179 4.70 -24.97 -2.66
CA ASP A 179 3.56 -24.54 -3.49
C ASP A 179 2.20 -25.09 -2.98
N SER A 180 2.22 -26.06 -2.06
CA SER A 180 1.00 -26.60 -1.43
C SER A 180 0.59 -25.74 -0.24
N LEU A 181 -0.31 -24.77 -0.47
CA LEU A 181 -0.75 -23.80 0.53
C LEU A 181 -2.21 -24.01 0.94
N SER A 182 -2.46 -23.90 2.24
CA SER A 182 -3.81 -23.64 2.75
C SER A 182 -4.33 -22.28 2.26
N PRO A 183 -5.66 -22.06 2.28
CA PRO A 183 -6.23 -20.76 1.91
C PRO A 183 -5.65 -19.60 2.74
N LEU A 184 -5.47 -19.80 4.06
CA LEU A 184 -4.89 -18.79 4.95
C LEU A 184 -3.47 -18.41 4.55
N GLU A 185 -2.60 -19.39 4.28
CA GLU A 185 -1.21 -19.13 3.88
C GLU A 185 -1.16 -18.42 2.53
N ARG A 186 -2.00 -18.86 1.57
CA ARG A 186 -2.10 -18.24 0.25
C ARG A 186 -2.46 -16.77 0.36
N ASP A 187 -3.47 -16.44 1.14
CA ASP A 187 -3.93 -15.06 1.33
C ASP A 187 -2.88 -14.23 2.07
N PHE A 188 -2.24 -14.79 3.09
CA PHE A 188 -1.18 -14.13 3.84
C PHE A 188 0.00 -13.73 2.96
N TYR A 189 0.59 -14.69 2.23
CA TYR A 189 1.77 -14.41 1.40
C TYR A 189 1.45 -13.50 0.21
N ARG A 190 0.23 -13.55 -0.33
CA ARG A 190 -0.22 -12.61 -1.37
C ARG A 190 -0.38 -11.21 -0.79
N SER A 191 -1.12 -11.09 0.30
CA SER A 191 -1.45 -9.81 0.95
C SER A 191 -0.21 -8.99 1.29
N ILE A 192 0.78 -9.61 1.94
CA ILE A 192 2.02 -8.90 2.29
C ILE A 192 2.83 -8.49 1.06
N LEU A 193 2.83 -9.29 -0.02
CA LEU A 193 3.55 -8.92 -1.25
C LEU A 193 2.85 -7.78 -1.99
N ILE A 194 1.51 -7.82 -2.04
CA ILE A 194 0.69 -6.78 -2.68
C ILE A 194 0.93 -5.43 -2.00
N GLU A 195 0.90 -5.41 -0.67
CA GLU A 195 1.11 -4.20 0.14
C GLU A 195 2.45 -3.54 -0.17
N GLU A 196 3.55 -4.28 -0.03
CA GLU A 196 4.90 -3.72 -0.21
C GLU A 196 5.14 -3.23 -1.63
N LEU A 197 4.62 -3.95 -2.64
CA LEU A 197 4.70 -3.51 -4.03
C LEU A 197 3.90 -2.22 -4.22
N TYR A 198 2.68 -2.17 -3.73
CA TYR A 198 1.80 -1.03 -3.89
C TYR A 198 2.35 0.22 -3.19
N GLN A 199 2.75 0.12 -1.92
CA GLN A 199 3.41 1.20 -1.18
C GLN A 199 4.67 1.68 -1.88
N SER A 200 5.51 0.76 -2.35
CA SER A 200 6.76 1.11 -3.04
C SER A 200 6.52 1.93 -4.30
N PHE A 201 5.57 1.52 -5.14
CA PHE A 201 5.33 2.16 -6.44
C PHE A 201 4.45 3.41 -6.37
N THR A 202 3.66 3.57 -5.30
CA THR A 202 2.78 4.74 -5.13
C THR A 202 3.26 5.73 -4.08
N PHE A 203 4.25 5.36 -3.27
CA PHE A 203 4.65 6.09 -2.06
C PHE A 203 3.51 6.32 -1.05
N GLY A 204 2.45 5.51 -1.10
CA GLY A 204 1.41 5.53 -0.09
C GLY A 204 1.93 5.03 1.25
N MET A 205 1.57 5.72 2.33
CA MET A 205 1.89 5.34 3.70
C MET A 205 0.73 4.59 4.35
N ASP A 206 1.05 3.80 5.38
CA ASP A 206 0.05 3.16 6.24
C ASP A 206 -0.86 4.21 6.86
N ILE A 207 -2.15 3.89 6.89
CA ILE A 207 -3.21 4.75 7.38
C ILE A 207 -3.88 4.04 8.55
N LEU A 208 -3.80 4.66 9.73
CA LEU A 208 -4.50 4.11 10.89
C LEU A 208 -6.01 4.15 10.66
N HIS A 209 -6.64 2.98 10.69
CA HIS A 209 -8.07 2.81 10.68
C HIS A 209 -8.53 2.73 12.14
N LEU A 210 -9.26 3.75 12.61
CA LEU A 210 -9.64 3.86 14.03
C LEU A 210 -11.07 3.41 14.30
N ASP A 211 -11.96 3.53 13.32
CA ASP A 211 -13.37 3.17 13.46
C ASP A 211 -13.63 1.73 12.98
N ARG A 212 -13.70 0.78 13.91
CA ARG A 212 -14.00 -0.64 13.61
C ARG A 212 -15.34 -0.91 12.94
N SER A 213 -16.25 0.07 12.94
CA SER A 213 -17.55 -0.07 12.29
C SER A 213 -17.55 0.42 10.84
N ALA A 214 -16.56 1.22 10.45
CA ALA A 214 -16.39 1.66 9.08
C ALA A 214 -15.78 0.52 8.22
N PRO A 215 -16.21 0.38 6.96
CA PRO A 215 -15.52 -0.50 6.03
C PRO A 215 -14.15 0.09 5.69
N TYR A 216 -13.18 -0.78 5.39
CA TYR A 216 -11.95 -0.33 4.73
C TYR A 216 -12.28 0.18 3.33
N LEU A 217 -11.47 1.12 2.89
CA LEU A 217 -11.44 1.64 1.53
C LEU A 217 -10.11 1.32 0.85
N SER A 218 -9.03 1.10 1.60
CA SER A 218 -7.66 0.88 1.11
C SER A 218 -6.96 -0.30 1.78
N LYS A 219 -6.10 -0.98 1.02
CA LYS A 219 -5.12 -1.94 1.51
C LYS A 219 -4.14 -1.32 2.52
N LEU A 220 -3.87 -0.03 2.42
CA LEU A 220 -2.97 0.69 3.32
C LEU A 220 -3.65 1.07 4.65
N GLU A 221 -4.94 0.84 4.79
CA GLU A 221 -5.60 1.03 6.07
C GLU A 221 -5.33 -0.15 7.00
N GLU A 222 -4.89 0.14 8.22
CA GLU A 222 -4.60 -0.87 9.22
C GLU A 222 -5.24 -0.59 10.59
N PHE A 223 -5.78 -1.64 11.22
CA PHE A 223 -6.03 -1.66 12.65
C PHE A 223 -4.77 -2.12 13.40
N PRO A 224 -4.31 -1.38 14.41
CA PRO A 224 -3.21 -1.83 15.26
C PRO A 224 -3.55 -3.16 15.95
N VAL A 225 -2.71 -4.17 15.70
CA VAL A 225 -2.76 -5.48 16.34
C VAL A 225 -1.39 -5.83 16.91
N ASP A 226 -1.33 -6.32 18.15
CA ASP A 226 -0.05 -6.76 18.73
C ASP A 226 0.27 -8.19 18.31
N LEU A 227 1.17 -8.31 17.32
CA LEU A 227 1.68 -9.58 16.81
C LEU A 227 3.14 -9.84 17.21
N THR A 228 3.72 -8.97 18.05
CA THR A 228 5.18 -8.90 18.28
C THR A 228 5.79 -10.20 18.82
N ARG A 229 5.01 -10.99 19.55
CA ARG A 229 5.45 -12.24 20.19
C ARG A 229 5.07 -13.50 19.42
N MET A 230 4.40 -13.36 18.27
CA MET A 230 3.92 -14.50 17.50
C MET A 230 4.93 -14.86 16.38
N PRO A 231 5.23 -16.15 16.17
CA PRO A 231 6.03 -16.56 15.03
C PRO A 231 5.31 -16.23 13.71
N TRP A 232 6.02 -15.66 12.74
CA TRP A 232 5.44 -15.25 11.45
C TRP A 232 4.81 -16.41 10.66
N ASP A 233 5.36 -17.62 10.83
CA ASP A 233 4.83 -18.84 10.20
C ASP A 233 3.65 -19.46 10.96
N SER A 234 3.23 -18.88 12.09
CA SER A 234 2.08 -19.38 12.85
C SER A 234 0.76 -18.93 12.24
N ARG A 235 -0.25 -19.81 12.27
CA ARG A 235 -1.61 -19.47 11.82
C ARG A 235 -2.22 -18.29 12.58
N ALA A 236 -1.88 -18.14 13.87
CA ALA A 236 -2.33 -17.03 14.70
C ALA A 236 -1.79 -15.69 14.19
N PHE A 237 -0.50 -15.63 13.86
CA PHE A 237 0.11 -14.44 13.24
C PHE A 237 -0.55 -14.10 11.90
N MET A 238 -0.71 -15.11 11.02
CA MET A 238 -1.30 -14.89 9.69
C MET A 238 -2.74 -14.37 9.76
N ARG A 239 -3.56 -14.93 10.66
CA ARG A 239 -4.93 -14.44 10.88
C ARG A 239 -4.95 -13.05 11.47
N GLY A 240 -4.09 -12.79 12.45
CA GLY A 240 -3.98 -11.47 13.09
C GLY A 240 -3.65 -10.39 12.07
N LEU A 241 -2.67 -10.66 11.19
CA LEU A 241 -2.26 -9.73 10.14
C LEU A 241 -3.33 -9.59 9.04
N LEU A 242 -3.92 -10.69 8.56
CA LEU A 242 -5.00 -10.60 7.58
C LEU A 242 -6.27 -9.96 8.14
N GLY A 243 -6.45 -9.97 9.46
CA GLY A 243 -7.56 -9.28 10.13
C GLY A 243 -7.32 -7.79 10.31
N SER A 244 -6.07 -7.33 10.27
CA SER A 244 -5.73 -5.92 10.49
C SER A 244 -5.85 -5.05 9.25
N ASN A 245 -5.89 -5.61 8.04
CA ASN A 245 -6.09 -4.85 6.80
C ASN A 245 -6.71 -5.72 5.68
N PRO A 246 -7.17 -5.13 4.56
CA PRO A 246 -7.66 -5.88 3.40
C PRO A 246 -6.63 -6.85 2.80
N ARG A 247 -7.08 -7.86 2.05
CA ARG A 247 -6.18 -8.92 1.50
C ARG A 247 -5.47 -8.50 0.22
N GLY A 248 -6.00 -7.50 -0.46
CA GLY A 248 -5.52 -7.02 -1.75
C GLY A 248 -5.91 -5.55 -1.95
N LEU A 249 -5.65 -5.05 -3.15
CA LEU A 249 -5.94 -3.67 -3.53
C LEU A 249 -7.44 -3.45 -3.64
N CYS A 250 -7.91 -2.44 -2.93
CA CYS A 250 -9.27 -1.97 -2.98
C CYS A 250 -9.46 -0.95 -4.10
N GLU A 251 -10.70 -0.51 -4.33
CA GLU A 251 -11.01 0.48 -5.37
C GLU A 251 -10.24 1.79 -5.17
N PHE A 252 -10.10 2.26 -3.93
CA PHE A 252 -9.30 3.45 -3.64
C PHE A 252 -7.83 3.27 -4.04
N ASP A 253 -7.26 2.09 -3.86
CA ASP A 253 -5.86 1.84 -4.19
C ASP A 253 -5.62 1.90 -5.70
N VAL A 254 -6.53 1.31 -6.46
CA VAL A 254 -6.49 1.37 -7.93
C VAL A 254 -6.72 2.81 -8.42
N PHE A 255 -7.61 3.55 -7.76
CA PHE A 255 -7.81 4.97 -8.02
C PHE A 255 -6.55 5.80 -7.76
N MET A 256 -5.92 5.58 -6.60
CA MET A 256 -4.71 6.30 -6.22
C MET A 256 -3.53 5.93 -7.10
N LEU A 257 -3.42 4.68 -7.55
CA LEU A 257 -2.42 4.29 -8.54
C LEU A 257 -2.57 5.12 -9.83
N HIS A 258 -3.78 5.22 -10.38
CA HIS A 258 -4.03 6.05 -11.56
C HIS A 258 -3.75 7.52 -11.31
N ALA A 259 -4.14 8.04 -10.14
CA ALA A 259 -3.89 9.42 -9.75
C ALA A 259 -2.38 9.72 -9.70
N VAL A 260 -1.61 8.90 -8.99
CA VAL A 260 -0.15 9.02 -8.86
C VAL A 260 0.54 8.87 -10.22
N ALA A 261 0.13 7.88 -11.02
CA ALA A 261 0.76 7.58 -12.30
C ALA A 261 0.64 8.69 -13.33
N THR A 262 -0.46 9.45 -13.27
CA THR A 262 -0.82 10.46 -14.26
C THR A 262 -0.76 11.88 -13.72
N SER A 263 -0.40 12.08 -12.44
CA SER A 263 -0.37 13.42 -11.87
C SER A 263 0.71 14.29 -12.50
N ASP A 264 0.38 15.56 -12.73
CA ASP A 264 1.29 16.56 -13.25
C ASP A 264 1.98 17.39 -12.17
N VAL A 265 1.65 17.14 -10.90
CA VAL A 265 2.32 17.82 -9.79
C VAL A 265 3.77 17.38 -9.66
N ALA A 266 4.61 18.30 -9.18
CA ALA A 266 6.02 18.01 -8.96
C ALA A 266 6.21 17.03 -7.79
N GLN A 267 5.39 17.14 -6.75
CA GLN A 267 5.44 16.28 -5.56
C GLN A 267 4.05 15.77 -5.19
N THR A 268 3.89 14.44 -5.11
CA THR A 268 2.62 13.81 -4.69
C THR A 268 2.42 13.86 -3.17
N THR A 269 3.37 14.44 -2.44
CA THR A 269 3.29 14.64 -0.98
C THR A 269 2.74 16.00 -0.55
N GLU A 270 2.41 16.86 -1.51
CA GLU A 270 1.93 18.23 -1.25
C GLU A 270 0.42 18.37 -1.47
N ALA A 271 -0.19 19.39 -0.85
CA ALA A 271 -1.62 19.65 -0.96
C ALA A 271 -2.10 19.83 -2.42
N ALA A 272 -1.24 20.33 -3.31
CA ALA A 272 -1.53 20.50 -4.73
C ALA A 272 -1.93 19.18 -5.41
N PHE A 273 -1.46 18.03 -4.90
CA PHE A 273 -1.86 16.72 -5.41
C PHE A 273 -3.35 16.43 -5.16
N LEU A 274 -3.90 16.85 -4.01
CA LEU A 274 -5.33 16.68 -3.72
C LEU A 274 -6.21 17.53 -4.66
N ASP A 275 -5.73 18.72 -5.02
CA ASP A 275 -6.44 19.58 -5.97
C ASP A 275 -6.41 19.00 -7.39
N ASP A 276 -5.29 18.37 -7.79
CA ASP A 276 -5.18 17.62 -9.04
C ASP A 276 -6.16 16.43 -9.09
N ILE A 277 -6.22 15.64 -8.00
CA ILE A 277 -7.18 14.54 -7.85
C ILE A 277 -8.62 15.05 -7.98
N ARG A 278 -8.96 16.12 -7.26
CA ARG A 278 -10.32 16.69 -7.27
C ARG A 278 -10.75 17.09 -8.68
N ARG A 279 -9.86 17.77 -9.40
CA ARG A 279 -10.10 18.22 -10.78
C ARG A 279 -10.31 17.06 -11.74
N ARG A 280 -9.58 15.96 -11.57
CA ARG A 280 -9.56 14.81 -12.49
C ARG A 280 -10.45 13.65 -12.05
N TRP A 281 -11.25 13.86 -11.02
CA TRP A 281 -12.06 12.83 -10.39
C TRP A 281 -12.85 11.95 -11.36
N PRO A 282 -13.63 12.48 -12.33
CA PRO A 282 -14.41 11.63 -13.23
C PRO A 282 -13.55 10.69 -14.09
N GLU A 283 -12.45 11.21 -14.62
CA GLU A 283 -11.50 10.44 -15.44
C GLU A 283 -10.85 9.32 -14.63
N LEU A 284 -10.39 9.64 -13.41
CA LEU A 284 -9.75 8.68 -12.51
C LEU A 284 -10.71 7.57 -12.11
N MET A 285 -11.97 7.90 -11.81
CA MET A 285 -13.01 6.91 -11.49
C MET A 285 -13.32 5.99 -12.68
N GLU A 286 -13.38 6.51 -13.90
CA GLU A 286 -13.60 5.71 -15.10
C GLU A 286 -12.47 4.68 -15.31
N ARG A 287 -11.21 5.13 -15.23
CA ARG A 287 -10.03 4.24 -15.32
C ARG A 287 -10.01 3.20 -14.20
N THR A 288 -10.39 3.62 -13.00
CA THR A 288 -10.48 2.73 -11.83
C THR A 288 -11.50 1.63 -12.08
N ALA A 289 -12.71 1.99 -12.50
CA ALA A 289 -13.76 1.02 -12.80
C ALA A 289 -13.32 0.02 -13.90
N ALA A 290 -12.66 0.52 -14.95
CA ALA A 290 -12.12 -0.34 -16.01
C ALA A 290 -11.08 -1.34 -15.49
N SER A 291 -10.17 -0.88 -14.63
CA SER A 291 -9.16 -1.74 -14.01
C SER A 291 -9.80 -2.74 -13.04
N MET A 292 -10.74 -2.32 -12.19
CA MET A 292 -11.43 -3.22 -11.25
C MET A 292 -12.22 -4.33 -11.95
N ALA A 293 -12.68 -4.09 -13.18
CA ALA A 293 -13.39 -5.08 -14.00
C ALA A 293 -12.46 -6.02 -14.79
N ASP A 294 -11.16 -5.74 -14.87
CA ASP A 294 -10.22 -6.54 -15.65
C ASP A 294 -9.76 -7.80 -14.89
N ALA A 295 -10.13 -8.97 -15.43
CA ALA A 295 -9.81 -10.27 -14.84
C ALA A 295 -8.29 -10.53 -14.67
N ARG A 296 -7.42 -9.84 -15.42
CA ARG A 296 -5.97 -9.94 -15.27
C ARG A 296 -5.48 -9.47 -13.90
N PHE A 297 -6.23 -8.58 -13.23
CA PHE A 297 -5.85 -8.00 -11.95
C PHE A 297 -6.49 -8.71 -10.76
N ALA A 298 -7.43 -9.64 -10.99
CA ALA A 298 -8.12 -10.40 -9.93
C ALA A 298 -7.18 -11.01 -8.86
N PRO A 299 -5.96 -11.49 -9.16
CA PRO A 299 -5.06 -12.02 -8.13
C PRO A 299 -4.54 -11.01 -7.10
N ILE A 300 -4.68 -9.71 -7.37
CA ILE A 300 -4.20 -8.62 -6.51
C ILE A 300 -5.29 -7.68 -6.03
N LEU A 301 -6.53 -7.84 -6.51
CA LEU A 301 -7.67 -7.02 -6.10
C LEU A 301 -8.44 -7.67 -4.95
N ASP A 302 -9.00 -6.84 -4.07
CA ASP A 302 -9.98 -7.21 -3.06
C ASP A 302 -11.25 -6.39 -3.27
N ALA A 303 -12.21 -6.97 -3.99
CA ALA A 303 -13.45 -6.27 -4.37
C ALA A 303 -14.36 -5.96 -3.17
N ASP A 304 -14.27 -6.76 -2.11
CA ASP A 304 -15.04 -6.54 -0.89
C ASP A 304 -14.33 -5.55 0.05
N CYS A 305 -13.02 -5.38 -0.12
CA CYS A 305 -12.13 -4.57 0.71
C CYS A 305 -12.29 -4.89 2.21
N ARG A 306 -12.08 -6.17 2.58
CA ARG A 306 -12.29 -6.64 3.95
C ARG A 306 -11.11 -7.44 4.48
N GLY A 307 -10.80 -7.22 5.75
CA GLY A 307 -9.91 -8.12 6.49
C GLY A 307 -10.55 -9.49 6.76
N GLU A 308 -9.71 -10.45 7.17
CA GLU A 308 -10.14 -11.73 7.73
C GLU A 308 -11.04 -11.49 8.95
N THR A 309 -12.29 -11.96 8.89
CA THR A 309 -13.18 -11.94 10.05
C THR A 309 -12.74 -13.05 11.03
N PRO A 310 -12.45 -12.76 12.30
CA PRO A 310 -12.13 -13.79 13.27
C PRO A 310 -13.27 -14.82 13.37
N PRO A 311 -12.99 -16.13 13.49
CA PRO A 311 -14.04 -17.11 13.70
C PRO A 311 -14.84 -16.80 14.98
N ALA A 312 -16.16 -17.02 14.94
CA ALA A 312 -17.09 -16.67 16.02
C ALA A 312 -16.74 -17.30 17.39
N SER A 313 -15.91 -18.34 17.42
CA SER A 313 -15.47 -19.05 18.63
C SER A 313 -14.30 -18.40 19.38
N GLU A 314 -13.69 -17.32 18.85
CA GLU A 314 -12.55 -16.64 19.47
C GLU A 314 -12.92 -15.24 20.03
N LYS A 315 -14.22 -14.94 20.19
CA LYS A 315 -14.68 -13.84 21.07
C LYS A 315 -14.65 -14.33 22.53
N GLY A 316 -13.46 -14.50 23.08
CA GLY A 316 -13.20 -14.82 24.49
C GLY A 316 -12.52 -13.66 25.18
#